data_AF-A0A396HLM0-F1
#
_entry.id   AF-A0A396HLM0-F1
#
_cell.length_a   1.000
_cell.length_b   1.000
_cell.length_c   1.000
_cell.angle_alpha   90.00
_cell.angle_beta   90.00
_cell.angle_gamma   90.00
#
_symmetry.space_group_name_H-M   'P 1'
#
loop_
_entity.id
_entity.type
_entity.pdbx_description
1 polymer ?
#
loop_
_entity_poly.entity_id
_entity_poly.type
_entity_poly.pdbx_seq_one_letter_code
_entity_poly.pdbx_strand_id
1 'polypeptide(L)'
;MTSLTKAMCWELVTINKDKLNHVGVAIYRKPASNDCYERREKSQPPLCKDDDDPNAAWYVPLQACMHKVPVNKADRGAKWPEVWPKRLHKAPYWLNNSQVGIYGKPAPKDFVEDTERWKNAVDELSNIGVTWSNVRNAMDMRAVYGGFAAALRELPIWVFNIVNIDAPDTLPIIYERGLFGIYHDWCESFSTYPRTYDLLHADKLFSKTKERCKLNPVIAEVDRMMRPGGMFIVRDESSIISEVETLLKSLHWEITYSKEQEGLLSAKKGTWRPKSVASS
;
A
#
# COMPACT_ATOMS: atom_id res chain seq x y z
N MET A 1 -10.65 -22.90 22.27
CA MET A 1 -9.69 -22.69 21.16
C MET A 1 -9.19 -23.99 20.57
N THR A 2 -8.63 -24.92 21.34
CA THR A 2 -8.04 -26.17 20.82
C THR A 2 -8.99 -27.06 19.99
N SER A 3 -10.26 -27.17 20.37
CA SER A 3 -11.27 -27.92 19.61
C SER A 3 -11.51 -27.32 18.23
N LEU A 4 -11.68 -25.99 18.17
CA LEU A 4 -11.90 -25.26 16.94
C LEU A 4 -10.69 -25.35 16.01
N THR A 5 -9.48 -25.08 16.50
CA THR A 5 -8.27 -25.13 15.66
C THR A 5 -8.02 -26.53 15.10
N LYS A 6 -8.30 -27.59 15.88
CA LYS A 6 -8.27 -28.97 15.38
C LYS A 6 -9.32 -29.21 14.28
N ALA A 7 -10.55 -28.73 14.46
CA ALA A 7 -11.61 -28.84 13.45
C ALA A 7 -11.31 -28.03 12.17
N MET A 8 -10.51 -26.97 12.31
CA MET A 8 -9.94 -26.19 11.21
C MET A 8 -8.70 -26.82 10.58
N CYS A 9 -8.29 -28.03 11.00
CA CYS A 9 -7.05 -28.69 10.57
C CYS A 9 -5.76 -27.90 10.85
N TRP A 10 -5.78 -27.00 11.84
CA TRP A 10 -4.59 -26.24 12.23
C TRP A 10 -3.78 -27.00 13.27
N GLU A 11 -2.51 -27.17 12.98
CA GLU A 11 -1.54 -27.81 13.87
C GLU A 11 -0.97 -26.76 14.85
N LEU A 12 -1.00 -27.04 16.15
CA LEU A 12 -0.31 -26.20 17.13
C LEU A 12 1.19 -26.49 17.05
N VAL A 13 1.97 -25.49 16.63
CA VAL A 13 3.43 -25.61 16.46
C VAL A 13 4.14 -25.37 17.80
N THR A 14 3.79 -24.29 18.49
CA THR A 14 4.40 -23.95 19.78
C THR A 14 3.54 -22.97 20.57
N ILE A 15 3.72 -22.97 21.89
CA ILE A 15 3.22 -21.95 22.79
C ILE A 15 4.41 -21.42 23.57
N ASN A 16 4.72 -20.13 23.39
CA ASN A 16 5.75 -19.44 24.14
C ASN A 16 5.11 -18.39 25.04
N LYS A 17 5.64 -18.25 26.26
CA LYS A 17 5.22 -17.20 27.19
C LYS A 17 6.43 -16.37 27.56
N ASP A 18 6.36 -15.08 27.26
CA ASP A 18 7.36 -14.15 27.72
C ASP A 18 7.29 -14.06 29.25
N LYS A 19 8.44 -14.27 29.90
CA LYS A 19 8.54 -14.29 31.36
C LYS A 19 8.43 -12.88 31.95
N LEU A 20 8.81 -11.84 31.19
CA LEU A 20 8.90 -10.46 31.69
C LEU A 20 7.54 -9.76 31.72
N ASN A 21 6.78 -9.82 30.63
CA ASN A 21 5.47 -9.16 30.50
C ASN A 21 4.29 -10.16 30.58
N HIS A 22 4.57 -11.46 30.75
CA HIS A 22 3.58 -12.54 30.83
C HIS A 22 2.70 -12.71 29.57
N VAL A 23 3.08 -12.14 28.44
CA VAL A 23 2.38 -12.30 27.15
C VAL A 23 2.65 -13.69 26.58
N GLY A 24 1.58 -14.41 26.25
CA GLY A 24 1.63 -15.73 25.60
C GLY A 24 1.39 -15.62 24.10
N VAL A 25 2.20 -16.29 23.31
CA VAL A 25 2.03 -16.44 21.85
C VAL A 25 1.86 -17.92 21.52
N ALA A 26 0.78 -18.25 20.84
CA ALA A 26 0.54 -19.57 20.28
C ALA A 26 0.65 -19.50 18.75
N ILE A 27 1.51 -20.33 18.15
CA ILE A 27 1.73 -20.39 16.72
C ILE A 27 1.05 -21.62 16.16
N TYR A 28 0.19 -21.41 15.16
CA TYR A 28 -0.52 -22.48 14.45
C TYR A 28 -0.09 -22.54 12.99
N ARG A 29 -0.05 -23.74 12.44
CA ARG A 29 0.24 -24.01 11.03
C ARG A 29 -1.02 -24.49 10.32
N LYS A 30 -1.36 -23.85 9.20
CA LYS A 30 -2.42 -24.28 8.29
C LYS A 30 -1.99 -25.55 7.54
N PRO A 31 -2.93 -26.41 7.10
CA PRO A 31 -2.59 -27.62 6.35
C PRO A 31 -1.93 -27.27 5.00
N ALA A 32 -1.05 -28.15 4.53
CA ALA A 32 -0.34 -28.00 3.25
C ALA A 32 -1.12 -28.58 2.05
N SER A 33 -2.19 -29.34 2.30
CA SER A 33 -3.09 -29.89 1.28
C SER A 33 -4.53 -29.91 1.79
N ASN A 34 -5.48 -30.25 0.91
CA ASN A 34 -6.89 -30.33 1.25
C ASN A 34 -7.30 -31.66 1.91
N ASP A 35 -6.39 -32.65 2.00
CA ASP A 35 -6.67 -34.00 2.54
C ASP A 35 -7.35 -33.95 3.91
N CYS A 36 -6.89 -33.06 4.80
CA CYS A 36 -7.50 -32.94 6.12
C CYS A 36 -8.92 -32.40 6.03
N TYR A 37 -9.16 -31.40 5.17
CA TYR A 37 -10.50 -30.81 5.00
C TYR A 37 -11.50 -31.82 4.42
N GLU A 38 -11.06 -32.68 3.52
CA GLU A 38 -11.84 -33.73 2.85
C GLU A 38 -12.21 -34.88 3.79
N ARG A 39 -11.36 -35.18 4.78
CA ARG A 39 -11.57 -36.26 5.76
C ARG A 39 -12.37 -35.84 7.00
N ARG A 40 -12.86 -34.60 7.07
CA ARG A 40 -13.59 -34.12 8.25
C ARG A 40 -14.95 -34.80 8.36
N GLU A 41 -15.21 -35.41 9.52
CA GLU A 41 -16.52 -35.98 9.84
C GLU A 41 -17.63 -34.92 9.87
N LYS A 42 -17.30 -33.69 10.30
CA LYS A 42 -18.22 -32.56 10.37
C LYS A 42 -17.59 -31.33 9.71
N SER A 43 -18.32 -30.73 8.79
CA SER A 43 -17.95 -29.46 8.13
C SER A 43 -18.23 -28.25 9.02
N GLN A 44 -17.60 -28.20 10.21
CA GLN A 44 -17.71 -27.11 11.17
C GLN A 44 -16.31 -26.64 11.62
N PRO A 45 -15.83 -25.45 11.18
CA PRO A 45 -16.50 -24.52 10.28
C PRO A 45 -16.60 -25.03 8.83
N PRO A 46 -17.58 -24.56 8.04
CA PRO A 46 -17.74 -24.96 6.64
C PRO A 46 -16.57 -24.45 5.77
N LEU A 47 -16.40 -25.04 4.59
CA LEU A 47 -15.55 -24.45 3.56
C LEU A 47 -16.27 -23.27 2.90
N CYS A 48 -15.51 -22.26 2.48
CA CYS A 48 -16.04 -21.17 1.69
C CYS A 48 -16.51 -21.70 0.33
N LYS A 49 -17.51 -21.03 -0.24
CA LYS A 49 -17.96 -21.34 -1.60
C LYS A 49 -16.88 -20.93 -2.60
N ASP A 50 -16.90 -21.52 -3.79
CA ASP A 50 -15.89 -21.24 -4.81
C ASP A 50 -16.00 -19.82 -5.41
N ASP A 51 -17.12 -19.12 -5.18
CA ASP A 51 -17.33 -17.71 -5.57
C ASP A 51 -16.87 -16.70 -4.50
N ASP A 52 -16.49 -17.15 -3.29
CA ASP A 52 -15.86 -16.31 -2.27
C ASP A 52 -14.36 -16.18 -2.61
N ASP A 53 -13.92 -14.97 -2.97
CA ASP A 53 -12.52 -14.75 -3.34
C ASP A 53 -11.63 -14.68 -2.08
N PRO A 54 -10.69 -15.63 -1.87
CA PRO A 54 -9.79 -15.62 -0.71
C PRO A 54 -8.84 -14.41 -0.67
N ASN A 55 -8.70 -13.67 -1.77
CA ASN A 55 -7.83 -12.51 -1.87
C ASN A 55 -8.56 -11.19 -1.62
N ALA A 56 -9.90 -11.19 -1.70
CA ALA A 56 -10.68 -9.98 -1.53
C ALA A 56 -10.69 -9.56 -0.06
N ALA A 57 -10.20 -8.35 0.22
CA ALA A 57 -9.93 -7.91 1.59
C ALA A 57 -10.65 -6.62 2.02
N TRP A 58 -11.20 -5.84 1.08
CA TRP A 58 -11.82 -4.54 1.37
C TRP A 58 -13.28 -4.49 0.93
N TYR A 59 -14.16 -3.95 1.78
CA TYR A 59 -15.64 -3.98 1.63
C TYR A 59 -16.25 -5.34 1.31
N VAL A 60 -15.55 -6.43 1.64
CA VAL A 60 -16.03 -7.80 1.49
C VAL A 60 -16.54 -8.29 2.85
N PRO A 61 -17.81 -8.71 2.97
CA PRO A 61 -18.34 -9.24 4.22
C PRO A 61 -17.57 -10.50 4.66
N LEU A 62 -17.06 -10.49 5.89
CA LEU A 62 -16.37 -11.65 6.45
C LEU A 62 -17.31 -12.87 6.49
N GLN A 63 -16.88 -13.96 5.87
CA GLN A 63 -17.58 -15.23 5.90
C GLN A 63 -17.07 -16.12 7.03
N ALA A 64 -17.98 -16.81 7.72
CA ALA A 64 -17.64 -17.76 8.78
C ALA A 64 -17.25 -19.13 8.19
N CYS A 65 -16.25 -19.15 7.30
CA CYS A 65 -15.82 -20.33 6.55
C CYS A 65 -14.30 -20.40 6.37
N MET A 66 -13.82 -21.50 5.81
CA MET A 66 -12.40 -21.70 5.49
C MET A 66 -12.18 -21.92 4.00
N HIS A 67 -11.20 -21.21 3.44
CA HIS A 67 -10.76 -21.45 2.07
C HIS A 67 -9.91 -22.71 1.96
N LYS A 68 -10.07 -23.42 0.83
CA LYS A 68 -9.20 -24.54 0.46
C LYS A 68 -7.77 -24.07 0.22
N VAL A 69 -6.82 -24.97 0.39
CA VAL A 69 -5.44 -24.76 -0.06
C VAL A 69 -5.43 -24.75 -1.59
N PRO A 70 -4.80 -23.76 -2.26
CA PRO A 70 -4.70 -23.74 -3.71
C PRO A 70 -4.01 -24.99 -4.27
N VAL A 71 -4.62 -25.64 -5.28
CA VAL A 71 -4.09 -26.87 -5.90
C VAL A 71 -3.42 -26.57 -7.24
N ASN A 72 -3.93 -25.59 -7.98
CA ASN A 72 -3.33 -25.19 -9.25
C ASN A 72 -2.06 -24.39 -8.99
N LYS A 73 -0.95 -24.80 -9.61
CA LYS A 73 0.37 -24.17 -9.49
C LYS A 73 0.43 -22.73 -10.02
N ALA A 74 -0.59 -22.29 -10.74
CA ALA A 74 -0.76 -20.92 -11.20
C ALA A 74 -1.50 -20.02 -10.19
N ASP A 75 -2.18 -20.59 -9.19
CA ASP A 75 -2.93 -19.82 -8.20
C ASP A 75 -1.99 -19.17 -7.19
N ARG A 76 -2.36 -17.98 -6.72
CA ARG A 76 -1.64 -17.30 -5.65
C ARG A 76 -1.63 -18.15 -4.38
N GLY A 77 -0.46 -18.26 -3.74
CA GLY A 77 -0.28 -19.06 -2.52
C GLY A 77 0.05 -20.54 -2.75
N ALA A 78 -0.01 -21.04 -4.00
CA ALA A 78 0.43 -22.39 -4.35
C ALA A 78 1.97 -22.58 -4.27
N LYS A 79 2.75 -21.49 -4.35
CA LYS A 79 4.21 -21.50 -4.24
C LYS A 79 4.71 -20.32 -3.43
N TRP A 80 5.84 -20.50 -2.76
CA TRP A 80 6.57 -19.38 -2.17
C TRP A 80 7.13 -18.47 -3.26
N PRO A 81 7.13 -17.15 -3.05
CA PRO A 81 7.79 -16.23 -3.97
C PRO A 81 9.31 -16.39 -3.91
N GLU A 82 9.99 -15.73 -4.83
CA GLU A 82 11.45 -15.64 -4.83
C GLU A 82 11.97 -15.16 -3.46
N VAL A 83 13.18 -15.58 -3.11
CA VAL A 83 13.82 -15.13 -1.88
C VAL A 83 14.17 -13.64 -1.96
N TRP A 84 14.08 -12.94 -0.84
CA TRP A 84 14.57 -11.57 -0.74
C TRP A 84 16.09 -11.53 -1.03
N PRO A 85 16.61 -10.54 -1.80
CA PRO A 85 15.93 -9.37 -2.38
C PRO A 85 15.34 -9.58 -3.79
N LYS A 86 15.53 -10.76 -4.42
CA LYS A 86 15.13 -10.99 -5.83
C LYS A 86 13.64 -10.76 -6.08
N ARG A 87 12.77 -11.10 -5.12
CA ARG A 87 11.32 -10.88 -5.25
C ARG A 87 10.92 -9.42 -5.47
N LEU A 88 11.75 -8.44 -5.10
CA LEU A 88 11.43 -7.03 -5.28
C LEU A 88 11.18 -6.63 -6.75
N HIS A 89 11.90 -7.27 -7.67
CA HIS A 89 11.84 -6.99 -9.12
C HIS A 89 11.24 -8.15 -9.92
N LYS A 90 10.83 -9.24 -9.26
CA LYS A 90 10.24 -10.39 -9.93
C LYS A 90 8.72 -10.23 -9.95
N ALA A 91 8.13 -10.25 -11.15
CA ALA A 91 6.69 -10.35 -11.30
C ALA A 91 6.18 -11.65 -10.62
N PRO A 92 5.13 -11.59 -9.79
CA PRO A 92 4.53 -12.76 -9.17
C PRO A 92 4.17 -13.84 -10.20
N TYR A 93 4.38 -15.11 -9.85
CA TYR A 93 4.19 -16.23 -10.80
C TYR A 93 2.73 -16.44 -11.21
N TRP A 94 1.79 -15.93 -10.41
CA TRP A 94 0.35 -16.03 -10.62
C TRP A 94 -0.20 -14.87 -11.47
N LEU A 95 0.63 -13.88 -11.82
CA LEU A 95 0.29 -12.92 -12.86
C LEU A 95 0.40 -13.58 -14.23
N ASN A 96 -0.66 -13.49 -15.03
CA ASN A 96 -0.71 -14.09 -16.36
C ASN A 96 -1.17 -13.10 -17.43
N ASN A 97 -0.93 -13.44 -18.70
CA ASN A 97 -1.24 -12.55 -19.83
C ASN A 97 -2.74 -12.37 -20.11
N SER A 98 -3.60 -13.19 -19.52
CA SER A 98 -5.05 -13.05 -19.63
C SER A 98 -5.58 -11.97 -18.68
N GLN A 99 -4.84 -11.64 -17.62
CA GLN A 99 -5.15 -10.54 -16.72
C GLN A 99 -4.69 -9.23 -17.34
N VAL A 100 -5.59 -8.25 -17.35
CA VAL A 100 -5.28 -6.88 -17.74
C VAL A 100 -4.77 -6.13 -16.51
N GLY A 101 -3.56 -5.59 -16.61
CA GLY A 101 -2.96 -4.74 -15.60
C GLY A 101 -3.59 -3.35 -15.55
N ILE A 102 -3.15 -2.57 -14.58
CA ILE A 102 -3.63 -1.22 -14.27
C ILE A 102 -3.56 -0.27 -15.48
N TYR A 103 -2.53 -0.37 -16.31
CA TYR A 103 -2.37 0.51 -17.48
C TYR A 103 -2.87 -0.13 -18.80
N GLY A 104 -3.75 -1.13 -18.72
CA GLY A 104 -4.41 -1.73 -19.87
C GLY A 104 -3.56 -2.73 -20.66
N LYS A 105 -2.37 -3.07 -20.16
CA LYS A 105 -1.45 -4.07 -20.74
C LYS A 105 -1.59 -5.42 -20.04
N PRO A 106 -1.10 -6.53 -20.61
CA PRO A 106 -1.04 -7.80 -19.88
C PRO A 106 -0.28 -7.63 -18.55
N ALA A 107 -0.84 -8.13 -17.45
CA ALA A 107 -0.38 -7.82 -16.09
C ALA A 107 1.14 -8.03 -15.84
N PRO A 108 1.78 -9.12 -16.33
CA PRO A 108 3.23 -9.28 -16.18
C PRO A 108 4.04 -8.19 -16.89
N LYS A 109 3.60 -7.76 -18.08
CA LYS A 109 4.26 -6.69 -18.85
C LYS A 109 4.06 -5.35 -18.18
N ASP A 110 2.84 -5.09 -17.70
CA ASP A 110 2.46 -3.87 -16.99
C ASP A 110 3.32 -3.66 -15.74
N PHE A 111 3.53 -4.72 -14.95
CA PHE A 111 4.40 -4.72 -13.77
C PHE A 111 5.86 -4.35 -14.08
N VAL A 112 6.42 -4.91 -15.16
CA VAL A 112 7.81 -4.67 -15.55
C VAL A 112 8.00 -3.24 -16.00
N GLU A 113 7.08 -2.74 -16.84
CA GLU A 113 7.13 -1.36 -17.32
C GLU A 113 6.92 -0.34 -16.19
N ASP A 114 6.03 -0.61 -15.24
CA ASP A 114 5.89 0.22 -14.03
C ASP A 114 7.19 0.27 -13.23
N THR A 115 7.86 -0.87 -13.03
CA THR A 115 9.13 -0.92 -12.31
C THR A 115 10.22 -0.10 -13.02
N GLU A 116 10.30 -0.15 -14.34
CA GLU A 116 11.26 0.67 -15.11
C GLU A 116 10.88 2.16 -15.11
N ARG A 117 9.58 2.48 -15.22
CA ARG A 117 9.07 3.86 -15.09
C ARG A 117 9.53 4.50 -13.78
N TRP A 118 9.39 3.78 -12.66
CA TRP A 118 9.71 4.32 -11.34
C TRP A 118 11.19 4.53 -11.09
N LYS A 119 12.07 3.72 -11.68
CA LYS A 119 13.52 3.98 -11.67
C LYS A 119 13.82 5.34 -12.30
N ASN A 120 13.31 5.56 -13.51
CA ASN A 120 13.50 6.83 -14.23
C ASN A 120 12.86 8.01 -13.49
N ALA A 121 11.69 7.81 -12.87
CA ALA A 121 11.00 8.86 -12.13
C ALA A 121 11.78 9.30 -10.87
N VAL A 122 12.40 8.39 -10.13
CA VAL A 122 13.25 8.73 -8.97
C VAL A 122 14.48 9.54 -9.39
N ASP A 123 15.09 9.20 -10.54
CA ASP A 123 16.20 9.97 -11.10
C ASP A 123 15.74 11.38 -11.55
N GLU A 124 14.60 11.49 -12.21
CA GLU A 124 13.97 12.77 -12.59
C GLU A 124 13.71 13.65 -11.35
N LEU A 125 13.17 13.07 -10.27
CA LEU A 125 12.92 13.77 -9.01
C LEU A 125 14.21 14.32 -8.40
N SER A 126 15.30 13.56 -8.48
CA SER A 126 16.63 14.01 -8.03
C SER A 126 17.10 15.24 -8.81
N ASN A 127 16.90 15.22 -10.14
CA ASN A 127 17.31 16.31 -11.03
C ASN A 127 16.54 17.62 -10.81
N ILE A 128 15.30 17.56 -10.31
CA ILE A 128 14.50 18.74 -9.97
C ILE A 128 14.71 19.23 -8.52
N GLY A 129 15.69 18.66 -7.81
CA GLY A 129 16.12 19.13 -6.49
C GLY A 129 15.59 18.33 -5.29
N VAL A 130 14.95 17.17 -5.50
CA VAL A 130 14.59 16.29 -4.38
C VAL A 130 15.87 15.70 -3.77
N THR A 131 16.09 16.02 -2.50
CA THR A 131 17.27 15.56 -1.76
C THR A 131 16.92 14.37 -0.86
N TRP A 132 17.22 13.16 -1.32
CA TRP A 132 16.88 11.92 -0.62
C TRP A 132 17.61 11.72 0.72
N SER A 133 18.79 12.34 0.92
CA SER A 133 19.58 12.18 2.15
C SER A 133 18.87 12.68 3.41
N ASN A 134 17.86 13.54 3.26
CA ASN A 134 17.06 14.08 4.37
C ASN A 134 15.73 13.35 4.58
N VAL A 135 15.44 12.33 3.77
CA VAL A 135 14.22 11.53 3.86
C VAL A 135 14.57 10.23 4.57
N ARG A 136 13.86 9.90 5.65
CA ARG A 136 14.02 8.60 6.35
C ARG A 136 12.81 7.70 6.13
N ASN A 137 11.65 8.29 5.89
CA ASN A 137 10.42 7.58 5.58
C ASN A 137 9.58 8.32 4.56
N ALA A 138 8.95 7.53 3.69
CA ALA A 138 7.98 8.03 2.73
C ALA A 138 6.67 7.26 2.84
N MET A 139 5.58 7.87 2.37
CA MET A 139 4.38 7.14 2.00
C MET A 139 4.09 7.41 0.53
N ASP A 140 3.87 6.32 -0.20
CA ASP A 140 3.31 6.36 -1.54
C ASP A 140 1.80 6.24 -1.42
N MET A 141 1.11 7.36 -1.60
CA MET A 141 -0.32 7.48 -1.37
C MET A 141 -1.16 6.74 -2.43
N ARG A 142 -0.55 6.33 -3.54
CA ARG A 142 -1.13 5.48 -4.57
C ARG A 142 -0.04 4.60 -5.18
N ALA A 143 0.25 3.49 -4.52
CA ALA A 143 1.42 2.67 -4.80
C ALA A 143 1.30 1.78 -6.04
N VAL A 144 0.07 1.46 -6.47
CA VAL A 144 -0.16 0.52 -7.59
C VAL A 144 0.63 -0.78 -7.34
N TYR A 145 1.66 -1.11 -8.12
CA TYR A 145 2.47 -2.31 -7.90
C TYR A 145 3.56 -2.16 -6.83
N GLY A 146 3.71 -0.99 -6.19
CA GLY A 146 4.79 -0.65 -5.25
C GLY A 146 6.10 -0.28 -5.96
N GLY A 147 6.02 0.23 -7.19
CA GLY A 147 7.20 0.54 -8.00
C GLY A 147 8.05 1.67 -7.43
N PHE A 148 7.45 2.73 -6.88
CA PHE A 148 8.17 3.82 -6.22
C PHE A 148 9.02 3.31 -5.05
N ALA A 149 8.43 2.48 -4.19
CA ALA A 149 9.13 1.84 -3.08
C ALA A 149 10.28 0.93 -3.54
N ALA A 150 10.11 0.21 -4.65
CA ALA A 150 11.16 -0.61 -5.22
C ALA A 150 12.31 0.22 -5.82
N ALA A 151 12.00 1.36 -6.43
CA ALA A 151 13.01 2.27 -6.99
C ALA A 151 13.87 2.94 -5.91
N LEU A 152 13.29 3.19 -4.73
CA LEU A 152 14.01 3.78 -3.59
C LEU A 152 14.80 2.77 -2.75
N ARG A 153 14.89 1.50 -3.16
CA ARG A 153 15.46 0.45 -2.29
C ARG A 153 16.94 0.71 -1.91
N GLU A 154 17.75 1.17 -2.84
CA GLU A 154 19.18 1.41 -2.54
C GLU A 154 19.41 2.57 -1.57
N LEU A 155 18.36 3.32 -1.23
CA LEU A 155 18.38 4.37 -0.23
C LEU A 155 17.91 3.84 1.14
N PRO A 156 18.38 4.42 2.26
CA PRO A 156 17.94 4.06 3.61
C PRO A 156 16.54 4.63 3.93
N ILE A 157 15.60 4.48 3.01
CA ILE A 157 14.23 4.99 3.08
C ILE A 157 13.29 3.80 3.08
N TRP A 158 12.38 3.75 4.04
CA TRP A 158 11.24 2.85 3.97
C TRP A 158 10.02 3.57 3.42
N VAL A 159 9.25 2.88 2.59
CA VAL A 159 8.07 3.43 1.93
C VAL A 159 6.84 2.65 2.38
N PHE A 160 5.88 3.36 2.96
CA PHE A 160 4.56 2.82 3.26
C PHE A 160 3.68 2.91 2.01
N ASN A 161 3.23 1.77 1.48
CA ASN A 161 2.51 1.72 0.22
C ASN A 161 1.00 1.74 0.45
N ILE A 162 0.27 2.63 -0.21
CA ILE A 162 -1.19 2.69 -0.12
C ILE A 162 -1.82 2.18 -1.41
N VAL A 163 -2.73 1.22 -1.27
CA VAL A 163 -3.58 0.74 -2.36
C VAL A 163 -4.97 1.33 -2.19
N ASN A 164 -5.39 2.11 -3.16
CA ASN A 164 -6.68 2.79 -3.12
C ASN A 164 -7.83 1.80 -3.33
N ILE A 165 -8.91 2.01 -2.61
CA ILE A 165 -10.08 1.12 -2.61
C ILE A 165 -10.91 1.17 -3.91
N ASP A 166 -10.71 2.21 -4.70
CA ASP A 166 -11.33 2.46 -6.00
C ASP A 166 -10.38 2.10 -7.16
N ALA A 167 -9.30 1.37 -6.86
CA ALA A 167 -8.36 0.83 -7.83
C ALA A 167 -8.32 -0.71 -7.74
N PRO A 168 -7.84 -1.40 -8.80
CA PRO A 168 -7.67 -2.85 -8.74
C PRO A 168 -6.72 -3.28 -7.61
N ASP A 169 -7.02 -4.42 -7.01
CA ASP A 169 -6.28 -4.93 -5.85
C ASP A 169 -4.86 -5.36 -6.23
N THR A 170 -3.90 -4.57 -5.78
CA THR A 170 -2.47 -4.74 -6.04
C THR A 170 -1.67 -4.97 -4.76
N LEU A 171 -2.29 -4.89 -3.58
CA LEU A 171 -1.62 -5.12 -2.30
C LEU A 171 -1.03 -6.55 -2.20
N PRO A 172 -1.68 -7.61 -2.71
CA PRO A 172 -1.09 -8.91 -2.92
C PRO A 172 0.29 -8.90 -3.59
N ILE A 173 0.44 -8.10 -4.64
CA ILE A 173 1.66 -7.98 -5.43
C ILE A 173 2.73 -7.27 -4.60
N ILE A 174 2.37 -6.18 -3.91
CA ILE A 174 3.26 -5.43 -3.01
C ILE A 174 3.83 -6.35 -1.92
N TYR A 175 2.99 -7.18 -1.29
CA TYR A 175 3.47 -8.15 -0.29
C TYR A 175 4.38 -9.21 -0.90
N GLU A 176 4.07 -9.69 -2.11
CA GLU A 176 4.91 -10.67 -2.79
C GLU A 176 6.29 -10.12 -3.17
N ARG A 177 6.39 -8.83 -3.47
CA ARG A 177 7.66 -8.10 -3.62
C ARG A 177 8.44 -7.96 -2.32
N GLY A 178 7.82 -8.27 -1.17
CA GLY A 178 8.40 -8.08 0.15
C GLY A 178 8.31 -6.66 0.69
N LEU A 179 7.43 -5.85 0.11
CA LEU A 179 7.09 -4.51 0.58
C LEU A 179 5.88 -4.61 1.52
N PHE A 180 5.55 -3.52 2.22
CA PHE A 180 4.39 -3.44 3.09
C PHE A 180 3.51 -2.26 2.73
N GLY A 181 2.22 -2.38 3.05
CA GLY A 181 1.22 -1.40 2.68
C GLY A 181 -0.16 -1.77 3.23
N ILE A 182 -1.15 -0.93 2.95
CA ILE A 182 -2.55 -1.16 3.33
C ILE A 182 -3.50 -0.68 2.24
N TYR A 183 -4.76 -1.08 2.35
CA TYR A 183 -5.86 -0.41 1.66
C TYR A 183 -6.24 0.88 2.36
N HIS A 184 -6.60 1.90 1.59
CA HIS A 184 -7.14 3.13 2.17
C HIS A 184 -8.10 3.86 1.23
N ASP A 185 -9.14 4.46 1.82
CA ASP A 185 -10.02 5.41 1.15
C ASP A 185 -9.61 6.83 1.52
N TRP A 186 -9.09 7.60 0.56
CA TRP A 186 -8.67 8.98 0.78
C TRP A 186 -9.83 9.97 0.97
N CYS A 187 -11.07 9.52 0.82
CA CYS A 187 -12.22 10.29 1.30
C CYS A 187 -12.39 10.23 2.83
N GLU A 188 -11.64 9.36 3.50
CA GLU A 188 -11.58 9.20 4.95
C GLU A 188 -10.23 9.66 5.51
N SER A 189 -10.16 9.88 6.83
CA SER A 189 -8.92 10.25 7.49
C SER A 189 -7.95 9.07 7.60
N PHE A 190 -6.66 9.32 7.42
CA PHE A 190 -5.65 8.27 7.49
C PHE A 190 -5.28 7.97 8.95
N SER A 191 -5.35 6.71 9.36
CA SER A 191 -5.07 6.29 10.75
C SER A 191 -3.56 6.27 11.05
N THR A 192 -2.99 7.46 11.24
CA THR A 192 -1.60 7.68 11.62
C THR A 192 -1.47 8.91 12.51
N TYR A 193 -0.38 8.99 13.27
CA TYR A 193 -0.08 10.17 14.07
C TYR A 193 0.23 11.38 13.18
N PRO A 194 -0.11 12.61 13.59
CA PRO A 194 0.34 13.79 12.89
C PRO A 194 1.88 13.84 12.80
N ARG A 195 2.41 14.41 11.71
CA ARG A 195 3.86 14.58 11.50
C ARG A 195 4.64 13.25 11.52
N THR A 196 4.12 12.25 10.83
CA THR A 196 4.73 10.93 10.73
C THR A 196 5.79 10.87 9.64
N TYR A 197 5.52 11.44 8.46
CA TYR A 197 6.33 11.24 7.25
C TYR A 197 7.23 12.43 6.93
N ASP A 198 8.44 12.12 6.42
CA ASP A 198 9.37 13.09 5.83
C ASP A 198 9.01 13.39 4.36
N LEU A 199 8.42 12.42 3.65
CA LEU A 199 7.97 12.56 2.26
C LEU A 199 6.59 11.92 2.02
N LEU A 200 5.71 12.62 1.31
CA LEU A 200 4.51 12.05 0.71
C LEU A 200 4.61 12.13 -0.81
N HIS A 201 4.26 11.04 -1.47
CA HIS A 201 4.23 10.92 -2.92
C HIS A 201 2.83 10.56 -3.40
N ALA A 202 2.35 11.22 -4.44
CA ALA A 202 1.06 10.96 -5.06
C ALA A 202 1.14 11.02 -6.59
N ASP A 203 0.97 9.87 -7.25
CA ASP A 203 0.87 9.77 -8.72
C ASP A 203 -0.56 9.46 -9.13
N LYS A 204 -1.19 10.37 -9.88
CA LYS A 204 -2.57 10.30 -10.36
C LYS A 204 -3.60 10.01 -9.26
N LEU A 205 -3.34 10.46 -8.04
CA LEU A 205 -4.24 10.24 -6.91
C LEU A 205 -5.46 11.16 -6.98
N PHE A 206 -5.21 12.47 -7.10
CA PHE A 206 -6.21 13.50 -6.83
C PHE A 206 -7.23 13.63 -7.95
N SER A 207 -6.85 13.41 -9.21
CA SER A 207 -7.82 13.31 -10.31
C SER A 207 -8.90 12.27 -10.02
N LYS A 208 -8.52 11.11 -9.46
CA LYS A 208 -9.47 10.06 -9.07
C LYS A 208 -10.22 10.37 -7.79
N THR A 209 -9.54 10.85 -6.75
CA THR A 209 -10.22 11.19 -5.50
C THR A 209 -11.27 12.29 -5.69
N LYS A 210 -11.02 13.26 -6.58
CA LYS A 210 -11.94 14.37 -6.88
C LYS A 210 -13.26 13.91 -7.50
N GLU A 211 -13.29 12.76 -8.17
CA GLU A 211 -14.53 12.16 -8.70
C GLU A 211 -15.46 11.70 -7.57
N ARG A 212 -14.93 11.46 -6.36
CA ARG A 212 -15.67 10.88 -5.21
C ARG A 212 -15.86 11.86 -4.05
N CYS A 213 -14.89 12.72 -3.76
CA CYS A 213 -14.93 13.66 -2.64
C CYS A 213 -14.12 14.92 -2.91
N LYS A 214 -14.27 15.93 -2.04
CA LYS A 214 -13.56 17.22 -2.17
C LYS A 214 -12.07 17.02 -1.86
N LEU A 215 -11.19 17.78 -2.52
CA LEU A 215 -9.75 17.72 -2.27
C LEU A 215 -9.33 18.40 -0.96
N ASN A 216 -10.07 19.40 -0.47
CA ASN A 216 -9.68 20.16 0.73
C ASN A 216 -9.44 19.26 1.96
N PRO A 217 -10.33 18.31 2.33
CA PRO A 217 -10.08 17.39 3.44
C PRO A 217 -8.85 16.50 3.20
N VAL A 218 -8.61 16.04 1.98
CA VAL A 218 -7.46 15.18 1.64
C VAL A 218 -6.15 15.96 1.79
N ILE A 219 -6.11 17.21 1.32
CA ILE A 219 -4.94 18.08 1.50
C ILE A 219 -4.75 18.48 2.97
N ALA A 220 -5.83 18.61 3.75
CA ALA A 220 -5.71 18.77 5.20
C ALA A 220 -5.10 17.53 5.87
N GLU A 221 -5.42 16.32 5.41
CA GLU A 221 -4.79 15.08 5.88
C GLU A 221 -3.30 14.99 5.47
N VAL A 222 -2.97 15.38 4.23
CA VAL A 222 -1.57 15.54 3.78
C VAL A 222 -0.83 16.49 4.72
N ASP A 223 -1.43 17.66 5.04
CA ASP A 223 -0.83 18.58 5.99
C ASP A 223 -0.63 17.91 7.36
N ARG A 224 -1.68 17.31 7.92
CA ARG A 224 -1.63 16.68 9.24
C ARG A 224 -0.52 15.63 9.35
N MET A 225 -0.39 14.76 8.34
CA MET A 225 0.60 13.66 8.33
C MET A 225 2.04 14.12 8.14
N MET A 226 2.25 15.30 7.54
CA MET A 226 3.58 15.77 7.15
C MET A 226 4.34 16.48 8.27
N ARG A 227 5.61 16.13 8.42
CA ARG A 227 6.53 16.84 9.32
C ARG A 227 6.86 18.23 8.76
N PRO A 228 7.08 19.24 9.63
CA PRO A 228 7.67 20.51 9.18
C PRO A 228 9.00 20.25 8.45
N GLY A 229 9.18 20.90 7.30
CA GLY A 229 10.33 20.68 6.41
C GLY A 229 10.20 19.47 5.49
N GLY A 230 9.17 18.63 5.64
CA GLY A 230 8.91 17.49 4.78
C GLY A 230 8.48 17.90 3.37
N MET A 231 8.66 16.99 2.41
CA MET A 231 8.37 17.19 0.99
C MET A 231 7.11 16.48 0.54
N PHE A 232 6.31 17.15 -0.28
CA PHE A 232 5.14 16.57 -0.93
C PHE A 232 5.29 16.66 -2.43
N ILE A 233 5.25 15.51 -3.09
CA ILE A 233 5.46 15.36 -4.53
C ILE A 233 4.15 14.85 -5.14
N VAL A 234 3.64 15.59 -6.12
CA VAL A 234 2.39 15.28 -6.79
C VAL A 234 2.61 15.25 -8.29
N ARG A 235 2.24 14.14 -8.92
CA ARG A 235 2.13 14.03 -10.37
C ARG A 235 0.67 13.79 -10.74
N ASP A 236 0.02 14.73 -11.40
CA ASP A 236 -1.39 14.61 -11.79
C ASP A 236 -1.72 15.43 -13.04
N GLU A 237 -3.00 15.49 -13.43
CA GLU A 237 -3.47 16.38 -14.50
C GLU A 237 -3.24 17.86 -14.16
N SER A 238 -2.98 18.69 -15.18
CA SER A 238 -2.62 20.12 -14.99
C SER A 238 -3.66 20.89 -14.17
N SER A 239 -4.95 20.67 -14.41
CA SER A 239 -6.05 21.31 -13.66
C SER A 239 -6.05 20.92 -12.18
N ILE A 240 -5.67 19.68 -11.86
CA ILE A 240 -5.56 19.16 -10.51
C ILE A 240 -4.32 19.75 -9.83
N ILE A 241 -3.19 19.85 -10.55
CA ILE A 241 -1.98 20.49 -10.03
C ILE A 241 -2.24 21.93 -9.61
N SER A 242 -2.92 22.73 -10.45
CA SER A 242 -3.24 24.14 -10.10
C SER A 242 -4.13 24.24 -8.85
N GLU A 243 -5.09 23.33 -8.68
CA GLU A 243 -5.95 23.28 -7.49
C GLU A 243 -5.18 22.88 -6.23
N VAL A 244 -4.37 21.81 -6.31
CA VAL A 244 -3.52 21.35 -5.20
C VAL A 244 -2.53 22.44 -4.80
N GLU A 245 -1.90 23.10 -5.77
CA GLU A 245 -0.99 24.22 -5.52
C GLU A 245 -1.69 25.37 -4.78
N THR A 246 -2.91 25.72 -5.19
CA THR A 246 -3.73 26.75 -4.51
C THR A 246 -4.02 26.37 -3.06
N LEU A 247 -4.41 25.13 -2.81
CA LEU A 247 -4.68 24.62 -1.46
C LEU A 247 -3.43 24.63 -0.59
N LEU A 248 -2.29 24.17 -1.11
CA LEU A 248 -1.02 24.17 -0.39
C LEU A 248 -0.55 25.59 -0.04
N LYS A 249 -0.68 26.55 -0.98
CA LYS A 249 -0.40 27.97 -0.72
C LYS A 249 -1.28 28.54 0.39
N SER A 250 -2.57 28.17 0.45
CA SER A 250 -3.47 28.58 1.53
C SER A 250 -3.05 28.06 2.90
N LEU A 251 -2.29 26.95 2.94
CA LEU A 251 -1.71 26.35 4.14
C LEU A 251 -0.26 26.82 4.40
N HIS A 252 0.21 27.83 3.68
CA HIS A 252 1.57 28.39 3.78
C HIS A 252 2.69 27.37 3.47
N TRP A 253 2.42 26.40 2.60
CA TRP A 253 3.46 25.57 2.02
C TRP A 253 4.27 26.34 0.98
N GLU A 254 5.55 26.01 0.90
CA GLU A 254 6.46 26.56 -0.10
C GLU A 254 6.43 25.67 -1.34
N ILE A 255 6.10 26.23 -2.51
CA ILE A 255 6.18 25.49 -3.77
C ILE A 255 7.63 25.52 -4.25
N THR A 256 8.29 24.37 -4.25
CA THR A 256 9.71 24.27 -4.60
C THR A 256 9.92 24.01 -6.09
N TYR A 257 8.94 23.39 -6.75
CA TYR A 257 8.93 23.14 -8.18
C TYR A 257 7.49 22.99 -8.65
N SER A 258 7.12 23.64 -9.75
CA SER A 258 5.82 23.46 -10.40
C SER A 258 6.01 23.53 -11.90
N LYS A 259 5.58 22.48 -12.60
CA LYS A 259 5.43 22.47 -14.05
C LYS A 259 4.03 21.96 -14.38
N GLU A 260 3.07 22.87 -14.38
CA GLU A 260 1.66 22.55 -14.64
C GLU A 260 1.45 21.78 -15.96
N GLN A 261 2.18 22.16 -17.02
CA GLN A 261 2.10 21.51 -18.33
C GLN A 261 2.59 20.04 -18.32
N GLU A 262 3.58 19.73 -17.47
CA GLU A 262 4.10 18.36 -17.29
C GLU A 262 3.37 17.61 -16.17
N GLY A 263 2.45 18.27 -15.47
CA GLY A 263 1.64 17.69 -14.42
C GLY A 263 2.43 17.35 -13.16
N LEU A 264 3.53 18.05 -12.86
CA LEU A 264 4.41 17.76 -11.72
C LEU A 264 4.54 18.96 -10.77
N LEU A 265 4.33 18.71 -9.48
CA LEU A 265 4.44 19.67 -8.39
C LEU A 265 5.28 19.07 -7.26
N SER A 266 6.20 19.86 -6.71
CA SER A 266 6.88 19.60 -5.45
C SER A 266 6.68 20.78 -4.52
N ALA A 267 6.31 20.49 -3.28
CA ALA A 267 6.13 21.48 -2.24
C ALA A 267 6.80 21.04 -0.95
N LYS A 268 7.21 22.01 -0.13
CA LYS A 268 7.84 21.80 1.16
C LYS A 268 6.97 22.39 2.26
N LYS A 269 6.74 21.61 3.30
CA LYS A 269 5.97 22.07 4.45
C LYS A 269 6.75 23.11 5.24
N GLY A 270 6.19 24.30 5.38
CA GLY A 270 6.78 25.35 6.21
C GLY A 270 6.71 25.04 7.72
N THR A 271 7.37 25.87 8.52
CA THR A 271 7.22 25.88 9.99
C THR A 271 6.15 26.87 10.46
N TRP A 272 5.30 27.33 9.54
CA TRP A 272 4.31 28.37 9.81
C TRP A 272 3.36 27.94 10.94
N ARG A 273 3.05 28.90 11.81
CA ARG A 273 2.05 28.78 12.86
C ARG A 273 1.32 30.13 12.98
N PRO A 274 0.02 30.15 13.30
CA PRO A 274 -0.67 31.39 13.61
C PRO A 274 0.07 32.14 14.72
N LYS A 275 0.35 33.43 14.50
CA LYS A 275 0.86 34.30 15.56
C LYS A 275 -0.32 34.61 16.48
N SER A 276 -0.36 33.94 17.63
CA SER A 276 -1.39 34.01 18.70
C SER A 276 -2.71 33.25 18.46
N VAL A 277 -3.05 32.40 19.43
CA VAL A 277 -4.44 32.04 19.72
C VAL A 277 -5.08 33.34 20.20
N ALA A 278 -6.21 33.75 19.61
CA ALA A 278 -6.97 34.89 20.10
C ALA A 278 -7.14 34.74 21.62
N SER A 279 -6.72 35.76 22.36
CA SER A 279 -7.03 35.88 23.79
C SER A 279 -8.54 35.69 23.96
N SER A 280 -8.88 34.78 24.88
CA SER A 280 -10.21 34.31 25.23
C SER A 280 -11.27 35.40 25.35
#